data_AF-A0A525IMY1-F1
#
_entry.id   AF-A0A525IMY1-F1
#
_cell.length_a   1.000
_cell.length_b   1.000
_cell.length_c   1.000
_cell.angle_alpha   90.00
_cell.angle_beta   90.00
_cell.angle_gamma   90.00
#
_symmetry.space_group_name_H-M   'P 1'
#
loop_
_entity.id
_entity.type
_entity.pdbx_description
1 polymer ?
#
loop_
_entity_poly.entity_id
_entity_poly.type
_entity_poly.pdbx_seq_one_letter_code
_entity_poly.pdbx_strand_id
1 'polypeptide(L)'
;MSGRTSAMWFRIVTAILSLFGLFFVFFGLRVFSDAVPLIPHEVLLPWTSALYGTIMVGWGATLFLVGHIAFRRNDRELKRALLAGLATWLAMEAAASVWFGVWFNVGVDIAVFMLFAIPLFRADSA
;
A
#
# COMPACT_ATOMS: atom_id res chain seq x y z
N MET A 1 -4.50 26.85 9.50
CA MET A 1 -3.64 25.98 10.33
C MET A 1 -2.18 26.31 10.03
N SER A 2 -1.29 26.27 11.04
CA SER A 2 0.15 26.45 10.79
C SER A 2 0.73 25.24 10.03
N GLY A 3 1.81 25.41 9.28
CA GLY A 3 2.47 24.32 8.54
C GLY A 3 2.88 23.15 9.45
N ARG A 4 3.31 23.43 10.69
CA ARG A 4 3.65 22.42 11.70
C ARG A 4 2.41 21.62 12.14
N THR A 5 1.28 22.30 12.34
CA THR A 5 0.01 21.66 12.71
C THR A 5 -0.46 20.72 11.59
N SER A 6 -0.39 21.15 10.33
CA SER A 6 -0.79 20.31 9.18
C SER A 6 0.11 19.09 9.01
N ALA A 7 1.44 19.24 9.17
CA ALA A 7 2.37 18.12 9.09
C ALA A 7 2.13 17.08 10.20
N MET A 8 1.85 17.55 11.43
CA MET A 8 1.52 16.67 12.55
C MET A 8 0.21 15.93 12.31
N TRP A 9 -0.83 16.63 11.86
CA TRP A 9 -2.11 16.02 11.49
C TRP A 9 -1.90 14.92 10.44
N PHE A 10 -1.11 15.19 9.40
CA PHE A 10 -0.87 14.24 8.33
C PHE A 10 -0.22 12.96 8.84
N ARG A 11 0.81 13.09 9.70
CA ARG A 11 1.49 11.95 10.32
C ARG A 11 0.56 11.12 11.20
N ILE A 12 -0.32 11.76 11.95
CA ILE A 12 -1.28 11.06 12.81
C ILE A 12 -2.25 10.25 11.96
N VAL A 13 -2.82 10.87 10.92
CA VAL A 13 -3.80 10.20 10.07
C VAL A 13 -3.17 9.06 9.26
N THR A 14 -1.96 9.23 8.74
CA THR A 14 -1.26 8.15 8.05
C THR A 14 -0.87 7.01 9.00
N ALA A 15 -0.46 7.31 10.24
CA ALA A 15 -0.20 6.29 11.25
C ALA A 15 -1.47 5.49 11.58
N ILE A 16 -2.60 6.16 11.78
CA ILE A 16 -3.89 5.49 12.01
C ILE A 16 -4.24 4.59 10.82
N LEU A 17 -4.12 5.11 9.58
CA LEU A 17 -4.41 4.34 8.37
C LEU A 17 -3.53 3.08 8.28
N SER A 18 -2.23 3.19 8.57
CA SER A 18 -1.31 2.05 8.59
C SER A 18 -1.68 1.01 9.65
N LEU A 19 -2.10 1.46 10.85
CA LEU A 19 -2.56 0.56 11.91
C LEU A 19 -3.84 -0.19 11.52
N PHE A 20 -4.80 0.49 10.88
CA PHE A 20 -5.99 -0.17 10.32
C PHE A 20 -5.63 -1.15 9.20
N GLY A 21 -4.71 -0.80 8.31
CA GLY A 21 -4.20 -1.72 7.29
C GLY A 21 -3.60 -2.98 7.91
N LEU A 22 -2.75 -2.83 8.92
CA LEU A 22 -2.17 -3.96 9.66
C LEU A 22 -3.25 -4.80 10.36
N PHE A 23 -4.23 -4.17 10.99
CA PHE A 23 -5.37 -4.87 11.59
C PHE A 23 -6.11 -5.71 10.55
N PHE A 24 -6.39 -5.17 9.36
CA PHE A 24 -7.10 -5.90 8.31
C PHE A 24 -6.30 -7.07 7.74
N VAL A 25 -4.97 -7.04 7.77
CA VAL A 25 -4.15 -8.21 7.37
C VAL A 25 -4.38 -9.41 8.29
N PHE A 26 -4.57 -9.20 9.60
CA PHE A 26 -4.75 -10.31 10.55
C PHE A 26 -6.20 -10.70 10.78
N PHE A 27 -7.10 -9.72 10.89
CA PHE A 27 -8.49 -9.95 11.27
C PHE A 27 -9.44 -9.99 10.07
N GLY A 28 -9.06 -9.35 8.96
CA GLY A 28 -9.90 -9.16 7.79
C GLY A 28 -11.12 -8.27 8.05
N LEU A 29 -11.86 -7.96 6.99
CA LEU A 29 -13.11 -7.20 7.10
C LEU A 29 -14.27 -8.02 7.66
N ARG A 30 -14.13 -9.35 7.73
CA ARG A 30 -15.14 -10.28 8.26
C ARG A 30 -15.53 -9.98 9.72
N VAL A 31 -14.66 -9.34 10.51
CA VAL A 31 -14.98 -8.92 11.88
C VAL A 31 -16.25 -8.04 11.94
N PHE A 32 -16.50 -7.23 10.91
CA PHE A 32 -17.70 -6.38 10.77
C PHE A 32 -18.92 -7.11 10.20
N SER A 33 -18.85 -8.43 10.14
CA SER A 33 -19.94 -9.31 9.75
C SER A 33 -20.16 -10.37 10.82
N ASP A 34 -19.07 -11.05 11.21
CA ASP A 34 -19.06 -12.12 12.22
C ASP A 34 -19.28 -11.59 13.66
N ALA A 35 -18.54 -10.56 14.06
CA ALA A 35 -18.48 -10.10 15.46
C ALA A 35 -19.33 -8.84 15.70
N VAL A 36 -19.39 -7.95 14.72
CA VAL A 36 -20.19 -6.73 14.75
C VAL A 36 -21.01 -6.71 13.46
N PRO A 37 -22.29 -7.12 13.45
CA PRO A 37 -23.06 -7.38 12.23
C PRO A 37 -23.50 -6.10 11.50
N LEU A 38 -22.52 -5.31 11.06
CA LEU A 38 -22.71 -4.04 10.33
C LEU A 38 -22.78 -4.27 8.82
N ILE A 39 -22.20 -5.37 8.34
CA ILE A 39 -22.02 -5.65 6.92
C ILE A 39 -22.59 -7.05 6.63
N PRO A 40 -23.52 -7.19 5.67
CA PRO A 40 -24.04 -8.50 5.29
C PRO A 40 -22.93 -9.42 4.75
N HIS A 41 -22.94 -10.69 5.14
CA HIS A 41 -21.90 -11.65 4.75
C HIS A 41 -21.82 -11.84 3.24
N GLU A 42 -22.96 -11.84 2.55
CA GLU A 42 -23.09 -12.07 1.12
C GLU A 42 -22.44 -10.98 0.26
N VAL A 43 -22.26 -9.77 0.81
CA VAL A 43 -21.60 -8.68 0.09
C VAL A 43 -20.11 -8.57 0.40
N LEU A 44 -19.57 -9.33 1.36
CA LEU A 44 -18.17 -9.20 1.79
C LEU A 44 -17.18 -9.43 0.64
N LEU A 45 -17.34 -10.50 -0.14
CA LEU A 45 -16.43 -10.79 -1.25
C LEU A 45 -16.47 -9.72 -2.36
N PRO A 46 -17.65 -9.34 -2.91
CA PRO A 46 -17.69 -8.28 -3.91
C PRO A 46 -17.24 -6.92 -3.36
N TRP A 47 -17.55 -6.60 -2.10
CA TRP A 47 -17.12 -5.36 -1.48
C TRP A 47 -15.62 -5.30 -1.22
N THR A 48 -15.02 -6.37 -0.68
CA THR A 48 -13.57 -6.48 -0.48
C THR A 48 -12.82 -6.39 -1.82
N SER A 49 -13.37 -6.97 -2.89
CA SER A 49 -12.83 -6.84 -4.25
C SER A 49 -12.86 -5.39 -4.75
N ALA A 50 -13.97 -4.68 -4.53
CA ALA A 50 -14.09 -3.26 -4.88
C ALA A 50 -13.15 -2.36 -4.06
N LEU A 51 -13.00 -2.64 -2.76
CA LEU A 51 -12.05 -1.94 -1.88
C LEU A 51 -10.61 -2.16 -2.35
N TYR A 52 -10.24 -3.40 -2.67
CA TYR A 52 -8.93 -3.71 -3.23
C TYR A 52 -8.68 -2.92 -4.52
N GLY A 53 -9.62 -2.98 -5.48
CA GLY A 53 -9.50 -2.24 -6.73
C GLY A 53 -9.37 -0.73 -6.56
N THR A 54 -10.17 -0.13 -5.68
CA THR A 54 -10.11 1.33 -5.40
C THR A 54 -8.82 1.74 -4.69
N ILE A 55 -8.32 0.92 -3.75
CA ILE A 55 -7.00 1.13 -3.13
C ILE A 55 -5.90 1.06 -4.21
N MET A 56 -5.96 0.08 -5.11
CA MET A 56 -4.97 -0.05 -6.20
C MET A 56 -4.99 1.16 -7.14
N VAL A 57 -6.16 1.68 -7.49
CA VAL A 57 -6.28 2.90 -8.30
C VAL A 57 -5.67 4.11 -7.57
N GLY A 58 -6.06 4.33 -6.31
CA GLY A 58 -5.56 5.46 -5.52
C GLY A 58 -4.04 5.38 -5.27
N TRP A 59 -3.54 4.19 -4.98
CA TRP A 59 -2.11 3.94 -4.78
C TRP A 59 -1.33 4.09 -6.08
N GLY A 60 -1.81 3.54 -7.20
CA GLY A 60 -1.22 3.71 -8.51
C GLY A 60 -1.15 5.18 -8.95
N ALA A 61 -2.21 5.95 -8.72
CA ALA A 61 -2.22 7.40 -8.98
C ALA A 61 -1.19 8.14 -8.10
N THR A 62 -1.06 7.76 -6.83
CA THR A 62 -0.07 8.33 -5.90
C THR A 62 1.35 8.02 -6.37
N LEU A 63 1.66 6.76 -6.71
CA LEU A 63 2.95 6.35 -7.25
C LEU A 63 3.27 7.09 -8.56
N PHE A 64 2.30 7.26 -9.45
CA PHE A 64 2.48 7.99 -10.70
C PHE A 64 2.84 9.46 -10.45
N LEU A 65 2.07 10.17 -9.62
CA LEU A 65 2.28 11.59 -9.35
C LEU A 65 3.56 11.84 -8.55
N VAL A 66 3.74 11.12 -7.44
CA VAL A 66 4.90 11.29 -6.55
C VAL A 66 6.16 10.77 -7.24
N GLY A 67 6.08 9.64 -7.95
CA GLY A 67 7.15 9.12 -8.78
C GLY A 67 7.59 10.11 -9.86
N HIS A 68 6.63 10.71 -10.58
CA HIS A 68 6.93 11.76 -11.56
C HIS A 68 7.71 12.91 -10.93
N ILE A 69 7.30 13.38 -9.75
CA ILE A 69 8.01 14.44 -9.02
C ILE A 69 9.42 13.98 -8.60
N ALA A 70 9.54 12.77 -8.04
CA ALA A 70 10.80 12.18 -7.58
C ALA A 70 11.83 12.06 -8.71
N PHE A 71 11.41 11.59 -9.88
CA PHE A 71 12.29 11.48 -11.04
C PHE A 71 12.60 12.84 -11.66
N ARG A 72 11.60 13.72 -11.84
CA ARG A 72 11.81 15.06 -12.40
C ARG A 72 12.77 15.91 -11.57
N ARG A 73 12.72 15.81 -10.24
CA ARG A 73 13.59 16.56 -9.33
C ARG A 73 14.90 15.86 -9.00
N ASN A 74 15.08 14.64 -9.49
CA ASN A 74 16.15 13.72 -9.05
C ASN A 74 16.24 13.59 -7.52
N ASP A 75 15.09 13.57 -6.84
CA ASP A 75 15.01 13.58 -5.38
C ASP A 75 15.27 12.19 -4.80
N ARG A 76 16.49 11.98 -4.31
CA ARG A 76 16.91 10.69 -3.71
C ARG A 76 16.12 10.32 -2.47
N GLU A 77 15.75 11.29 -1.65
CA GLU A 77 14.99 11.03 -0.42
C GLU A 77 13.58 10.54 -0.78
N LEU A 78 12.93 11.22 -1.74
CA LEU A 78 11.60 10.83 -2.20
C LEU A 78 11.60 9.48 -2.91
N LYS A 79 12.63 9.16 -3.71
CA LYS A 79 12.80 7.83 -4.33
C LYS A 79 12.95 6.73 -3.28
N ARG A 80 13.76 6.96 -2.24
CA ARG A 80 13.94 6.01 -1.13
C ARG A 80 12.64 5.83 -0.35
N ALA A 81 11.88 6.90 -0.11
CA ALA A 81 10.57 6.83 0.53
C ALA A 81 9.57 6.00 -0.30
N LEU A 82 9.52 6.20 -1.61
CA LEU A 82 8.70 5.39 -2.53
C LEU A 82 9.10 3.92 -2.49
N LEU A 83 10.40 3.63 -2.54
CA LEU A 83 10.91 2.26 -2.47
C LEU A 83 10.55 1.59 -1.13
N ALA A 84 10.70 2.30 -0.01
CA ALA A 84 10.33 1.77 1.31
C ALA A 84 8.83 1.44 1.39
N GLY A 85 7.97 2.30 0.85
CA GLY A 85 6.52 2.05 0.76
C GLY A 85 6.19 0.83 -0.09
N LEU A 86 6.77 0.73 -1.29
CA LEU A 86 6.61 -0.41 -2.20
C LEU A 86 7.10 -1.73 -1.57
N ALA A 87 8.29 -1.71 -0.96
CA ALA A 87 8.85 -2.87 -0.29
C ALA A 87 7.95 -3.34 0.86
N THR A 88 7.42 -2.40 1.66
CA THR A 88 6.51 -2.72 2.77
C THR A 88 5.23 -3.36 2.26
N TRP A 89 4.58 -2.75 1.26
CA TRP A 89 3.36 -3.28 0.68
C TRP A 89 3.56 -4.69 0.12
N LEU A 90 4.53 -4.87 -0.78
CA LEU A 90 4.74 -6.15 -1.47
C LEU A 90 5.28 -7.24 -0.53
N ALA A 91 6.05 -6.89 0.50
CA ALA A 91 6.48 -7.86 1.51
C ALA A 91 5.29 -8.33 2.38
N MET A 92 4.38 -7.43 2.76
CA MET A 92 3.18 -7.79 3.51
C MET A 92 2.22 -8.62 2.68
N GLU A 93 2.02 -8.26 1.41
CA GLU A 93 1.16 -9.01 0.48
C GLU A 93 1.72 -10.40 0.19
N ALA A 94 3.05 -10.51 -0.05
CA ALA A 94 3.71 -11.79 -0.24
C ALA A 94 3.63 -12.66 1.03
N ALA A 95 3.85 -12.09 2.21
CA ALA A 95 3.74 -12.82 3.48
C ALA A 95 2.33 -13.36 3.72
N ALA A 96 1.30 -12.54 3.47
CA ALA A 96 -0.10 -12.98 3.53
C ALA A 96 -0.38 -14.07 2.48
N SER A 97 0.15 -13.92 1.26
CA SER A 97 -0.01 -14.89 0.18
C SER A 97 0.62 -16.24 0.54
N VAL A 98 1.81 -16.24 1.15
CA VAL A 98 2.44 -17.46 1.68
C VAL A 98 1.57 -18.09 2.78
N TRP A 99 1.06 -17.28 3.71
CA TRP A 99 0.20 -17.75 4.80
C TRP A 99 -1.08 -18.43 4.28
N PHE A 100 -1.68 -17.89 3.22
CA PHE A 100 -2.89 -18.45 2.58
C PHE A 100 -2.57 -19.51 1.50
N GLY A 101 -1.31 -19.81 1.22
CA GLY A 101 -0.89 -20.80 0.21
C GLY A 101 -1.01 -20.34 -1.26
N VAL A 102 -1.15 -19.04 -1.51
CA VAL A 102 -1.33 -18.44 -2.84
C VAL A 102 0.02 -18.03 -3.45
N TRP A 103 0.85 -19.03 -3.78
CA TRP A 103 2.22 -18.81 -4.30
C TRP A 103 2.30 -18.05 -5.62
N PHE A 104 1.26 -18.11 -6.45
CA PHE A 104 1.18 -17.32 -7.67
C PHE A 104 1.32 -15.83 -7.38
N ASN A 105 0.66 -15.32 -6.32
CA ASN A 105 0.70 -13.90 -5.97
C ASN A 105 2.08 -13.48 -5.47
N VAL A 106 2.78 -14.35 -4.74
CA VAL A 106 4.18 -14.11 -4.33
C VAL A 106 5.08 -13.85 -5.54
N GLY A 107 4.89 -14.60 -6.63
CA GLY A 107 5.61 -14.37 -7.89
C GLY A 107 5.28 -13.02 -8.53
N VAL A 108 4.00 -12.64 -8.52
CA VAL A 108 3.54 -11.31 -8.98
C VAL A 108 4.18 -10.20 -8.15
N ASP A 109 4.18 -10.33 -6.83
CA ASP A 109 4.76 -9.35 -5.90
C ASP A 109 6.25 -9.12 -6.18
N ILE A 110 7.02 -10.19 -6.38
CA ILE A 110 8.44 -10.11 -6.73
C ILE A 110 8.62 -9.40 -8.07
N ALA A 111 7.83 -9.75 -9.09
CA ALA A 111 7.93 -9.14 -10.41
C ALA A 111 7.61 -7.63 -10.35
N VAL A 112 6.53 -7.25 -9.67
CA VAL A 112 6.11 -5.86 -9.47
C VAL A 112 7.17 -5.08 -8.69
N PHE A 113 7.74 -5.66 -7.63
CA PHE A 113 8.81 -5.03 -6.87
C PHE A 113 10.00 -4.72 -7.76
N MET A 114 10.44 -5.67 -8.59
CA MET A 114 11.58 -5.47 -9.48
C MET A 114 11.29 -4.38 -10.54
N LEU A 115 10.08 -4.35 -11.10
CA LEU A 115 9.68 -3.33 -12.09
C LEU A 115 9.77 -1.90 -11.52
N PHE A 116 9.44 -1.69 -10.25
CA PHE A 116 9.56 -0.38 -9.62
C PHE A 116 10.94 -0.12 -9.01
N ALA A 117 11.57 -1.10 -8.39
CA ALA A 117 12.84 -0.93 -7.70
C ALA A 117 13.98 -0.56 -8.65
N ILE A 118 14.05 -1.20 -9.83
CA ILE A 118 15.09 -0.96 -10.83
C ILE A 118 15.20 0.53 -11.22
N PRO A 119 14.14 1.21 -11.70
CA PRO A 119 14.23 2.62 -12.05
C PRO A 119 14.49 3.52 -10.82
N LEU A 120 13.95 3.18 -9.65
CA LEU A 120 14.18 3.95 -8.41
C LEU A 120 15.65 3.94 -7.97
N PHE A 121 16.39 2.87 -8.22
CA PHE A 121 17.83 2.77 -7.92
C PHE A 121 18.74 3.35 -9.03
N ARG A 122 18.37 3.21 -10.31
CA ARG A 122 19.27 3.55 -11.43
C ARG A 122 19.46 5.06 -11.66
N ALA A 123 18.57 5.89 -11.16
CA ALA A 123 18.56 7.32 -11.45
C ALA A 123 19.66 8.14 -10.72
N ASP A 124 20.66 7.49 -10.15
CA ASP A 124 21.86 8.11 -9.54
C ASP A 124 23.05 8.23 -10.52
N SER A 125 22.92 7.80 -11.78
CA SER A 125 24.04 7.64 -12.73
C SER A 125 24.10 8.69 -13.86
N ALA A 126 23.75 9.95 -13.60
CA ALA A 126 23.94 11.05 -14.55
C ALA A 126 24.64 12.23 -13.89
#